data_AF-A0A7S2XLW3-F1
#
_entry.id   AF-A0A7S2XLW3-F1
#
_cell.length_a   1.000
_cell.length_b   1.000
_cell.length_c   1.000
_cell.angle_alpha   90.00
_cell.angle_beta   90.00
_cell.angle_gamma   90.00
#
_symmetry.space_group_name_H-M   'P 1'
#
loop_
_entity.id
_entity.type
_entity.pdbx_description
1 polymer ?
#
loop_
_entity_poly.entity_id
_entity_poly.type
_entity_poly.pdbx_seq_one_letter_code
_entity_poly.pdbx_strand_id
1 'polypeptide(L)'
;MSKSLGNVVNPLKVIDGGNNKKLEPAYGADVLRLWVASVDYSGDVCIGDGIIKQTFESYRKIRNTARYLIGNLADFVPSNAVAYEELPSMDKWMLGRLSEVLSEVDEAMDNYEFSRATQALLRFVSADLSNFYLDVAKDRLYISSIDDVRRRSCQTVLHACVEGVAKAISPILPHMAEDIWQNLPYEKSTESVFEGGWPAHLSSFPPHDVDQWALVRSLRDDLNRVLELARNDKLVGASLDAAAYVYAPDQSTRDILTKLDGDRNLISPPVKTNGVDDLRTALMISQVNLVDSPEAVSSICDEAYVATGALSGCVVGVTKAAGTKCGRCWFSDEQVGKLGLLHGDLCQRCDTAIFSWEKHTGNKFEVEKKEEPEPVS
;
A
#
# COMPACT_ATOMS: atom_id res chain seq x y z
N MET A 1 -29.33 -15.53 24.08
CA MET A 1 -28.31 -16.41 24.72
C MET A 1 -28.92 -17.08 25.95
N SER A 2 -28.67 -18.37 26.19
CA SER A 2 -29.13 -19.11 27.38
C SER A 2 -27.99 -19.91 28.01
N LYS A 3 -27.81 -19.77 29.32
CA LYS A 3 -26.84 -20.59 30.08
C LYS A 3 -27.14 -22.09 29.95
N SER A 4 -28.40 -22.50 29.84
CA SER A 4 -28.78 -23.90 29.71
C SER A 4 -28.46 -24.51 28.35
N LEU A 5 -28.37 -23.69 27.30
CA LEU A 5 -28.02 -24.13 25.94
C LEU A 5 -26.51 -24.05 25.66
N GLY A 6 -25.72 -23.55 26.61
CA GLY A 6 -24.27 -23.38 26.45
C GLY A 6 -23.86 -22.30 25.44
N ASN A 7 -24.81 -21.53 24.88
CA ASN A 7 -24.57 -20.52 23.84
C ASN A 7 -24.38 -19.11 24.42
N VAL A 8 -23.64 -19.00 25.53
CA VAL A 8 -23.32 -17.72 26.17
C VAL A 8 -21.88 -17.34 25.85
N VAL A 9 -21.69 -16.14 25.29
CA VAL A 9 -20.36 -15.56 25.14
C VAL A 9 -20.08 -14.70 26.37
N ASN A 10 -19.06 -15.07 27.17
CA ASN A 10 -18.63 -14.28 28.31
C ASN A 10 -17.67 -13.16 27.84
N PRO A 11 -18.00 -11.87 28.02
CA PRO A 11 -17.12 -10.77 27.62
C PRO A 11 -15.71 -10.87 28.20
N LEU A 12 -15.57 -11.24 29.47
CA LEU A 12 -14.25 -11.37 30.12
C LEU A 12 -13.42 -12.48 29.48
N LYS A 13 -14.06 -13.55 29.02
CA LYS A 13 -13.36 -14.64 28.31
C LYS A 13 -12.83 -14.18 26.95
N VAL A 14 -13.53 -13.27 26.26
CA VAL A 14 -13.03 -12.66 25.01
C VAL A 14 -11.84 -11.75 25.31
N ILE A 15 -11.91 -10.96 26.38
CA ILE A 15 -10.89 -9.99 26.76
C ILE A 15 -9.63 -10.67 27.29
N ASP A 16 -9.76 -11.51 28.32
CA ASP A 16 -8.66 -12.10 29.09
C ASP A 16 -8.21 -13.48 28.57
N GLY A 17 -9.02 -14.07 27.68
CA GLY A 17 -8.89 -15.45 27.24
C GLY A 17 -9.51 -16.44 28.23
N GLY A 18 -9.61 -17.69 27.80
CA GLY A 18 -10.07 -18.79 28.64
C GLY A 18 -8.94 -19.56 29.32
N ASN A 19 -9.30 -20.66 29.99
CA ASN A 19 -8.33 -21.52 30.68
C ASN A 19 -7.32 -22.15 29.70
N ASN A 20 -7.75 -22.40 28.46
CA ASN A 20 -6.87 -22.88 27.41
C ASN A 20 -6.68 -21.79 26.34
N LYS A 21 -5.66 -20.95 26.53
CA LYS A 21 -5.35 -19.83 25.62
C LYS A 21 -5.02 -20.23 24.17
N LYS A 22 -4.74 -21.52 23.90
CA LYS A 22 -4.58 -22.00 22.51
C LYS A 22 -5.92 -22.11 21.79
N LEU A 23 -6.99 -22.47 22.52
CA LEU A 23 -8.35 -22.57 21.97
C LEU A 23 -9.13 -21.27 22.16
N GLU A 24 -8.86 -20.57 23.26
CA GLU A 24 -9.61 -19.40 23.74
C GLU A 24 -8.62 -18.26 24.02
N PRO A 25 -8.01 -17.66 22.98
CA PRO A 25 -7.00 -16.64 23.16
C PRO A 25 -7.61 -15.36 23.75
N ALA A 26 -6.74 -14.57 24.40
CA ALA A 26 -7.09 -13.23 24.85
C ALA A 26 -7.12 -12.30 23.63
N TYR A 27 -8.31 -11.94 23.18
CA TYR A 27 -8.49 -11.04 22.04
C TYR A 27 -8.39 -9.57 22.46
N GLY A 28 -8.68 -9.26 23.73
CA GLY A 28 -8.64 -7.90 24.27
C GLY A 28 -9.93 -7.10 24.08
N ALA A 29 -10.06 -6.01 24.83
CA ALA A 29 -11.27 -5.18 24.87
C ALA A 29 -11.61 -4.55 23.52
N ASP A 30 -10.62 -4.08 22.77
CA ASP A 30 -10.81 -3.46 21.47
C ASP A 30 -11.43 -4.42 20.44
N VAL A 31 -11.13 -5.71 20.49
CA VAL A 31 -11.75 -6.68 19.57
C VAL A 31 -13.24 -6.81 19.85
N LEU A 32 -13.63 -6.84 21.12
CA LEU A 32 -15.05 -6.87 21.48
C LEU A 32 -15.76 -5.57 21.07
N ARG A 33 -15.12 -4.41 21.27
CA ARG A 33 -15.65 -3.11 20.82
C ARG A 33 -15.77 -3.03 19.30
N LEU A 34 -14.80 -3.55 18.56
CA LEU A 34 -14.85 -3.62 17.10
C LEU A 34 -16.03 -4.47 16.64
N TRP A 35 -16.28 -5.61 17.29
CA TRP A 35 -17.45 -6.43 16.99
C TRP A 35 -18.73 -5.64 17.21
N VAL A 36 -18.89 -4.98 18.37
CA VAL A 36 -20.06 -4.12 18.66
C VAL A 36 -20.25 -3.04 17.60
N ALA A 37 -19.17 -2.35 17.23
CA ALA A 37 -19.23 -1.29 16.23
C ALA A 37 -19.50 -1.84 14.81
N SER A 38 -19.18 -3.09 14.51
CA SER A 38 -19.34 -3.67 13.18
C SER A 38 -20.74 -4.20 12.85
N VAL A 39 -21.59 -4.40 13.85
CA VAL A 39 -22.93 -4.99 13.69
C VAL A 39 -24.01 -3.91 13.58
N ASP A 40 -25.06 -4.21 12.82
CA ASP A 40 -26.29 -3.41 12.83
C ASP A 40 -27.08 -3.72 14.10
N TYR A 41 -27.03 -2.79 15.06
CA TYR A 41 -27.67 -2.93 16.36
C TYR A 41 -29.19 -2.67 16.34
N SER A 42 -29.76 -2.28 15.20
CA SER A 42 -31.21 -2.09 15.08
C SER A 42 -31.98 -3.41 15.13
N GLY A 43 -31.32 -4.52 14.84
CA GLY A 43 -31.86 -5.88 14.91
C GLY A 43 -31.09 -6.80 15.86
N ASP A 44 -31.46 -8.08 15.85
CA ASP A 44 -30.73 -9.11 16.59
C ASP A 44 -29.34 -9.33 15.98
N VAL A 45 -28.32 -9.31 16.84
CA VAL A 45 -26.92 -9.47 16.43
C VAL A 45 -26.37 -10.84 16.80
N CYS A 46 -25.57 -11.41 15.90
CA CYS A 46 -24.92 -12.70 16.10
C CYS A 46 -23.55 -12.52 16.76
N ILE A 47 -23.22 -13.42 17.69
CA ILE A 47 -21.89 -13.53 18.29
C ILE A 47 -21.53 -14.99 18.55
N GLY A 48 -20.27 -15.33 18.31
CA GLY A 48 -19.70 -16.65 18.55
C GLY A 48 -18.21 -16.66 18.24
N ASP A 49 -17.53 -17.76 18.56
CA ASP A 49 -16.07 -17.84 18.47
C ASP A 49 -15.54 -17.55 17.05
N GLY A 50 -16.24 -18.02 16.02
CA GLY A 50 -15.89 -17.74 14.62
C GLY A 50 -16.00 -16.25 14.27
N ILE A 51 -17.03 -15.56 14.77
CA ILE A 51 -17.23 -14.12 14.55
C ILE A 51 -16.14 -13.34 15.25
N ILE A 52 -15.85 -13.65 16.53
CA ILE A 52 -14.78 -12.98 17.29
C ILE A 52 -13.42 -13.20 16.63
N LYS A 53 -13.13 -14.41 16.15
CA LYS A 53 -11.90 -14.70 15.41
C LYS A 53 -11.80 -13.84 14.14
N GLN A 54 -12.87 -13.72 13.36
CA GLN A 54 -12.88 -12.87 12.16
C GLN A 54 -12.71 -11.38 12.52
N THR A 55 -13.35 -10.90 13.58
CA THR A 55 -13.17 -9.55 14.10
C THR A 55 -11.71 -9.30 14.52
N PHE A 56 -11.07 -10.30 15.13
CA PHE A 56 -9.65 -10.21 15.48
C PHE A 56 -8.74 -10.09 14.25
N GLU A 57 -9.03 -10.78 13.15
CA GLU A 57 -8.27 -10.61 11.90
C GLU A 57 -8.42 -9.19 11.34
N SER A 58 -9.63 -8.61 11.38
CA SER A 58 -9.86 -7.20 11.03
C SER A 58 -9.08 -6.24 11.94
N TYR A 59 -9.10 -6.47 13.26
CA TYR A 59 -8.31 -5.73 14.24
C TYR A 59 -6.80 -5.80 13.92
N ARG A 60 -6.27 -6.99 13.62
CA ARG A 60 -4.86 -7.20 13.25
C ARG A 60 -4.51 -6.47 11.97
N LYS A 61 -5.42 -6.41 10.99
CA LYS A 61 -5.21 -5.67 9.73
C LYS A 61 -5.01 -4.18 10.00
N ILE A 62 -5.87 -3.56 10.83
CA ILE A 62 -5.71 -2.16 11.25
C ILE A 62 -4.37 -1.95 11.95
N ARG A 63 -4.06 -2.79 12.96
CA ARG A 63 -2.80 -2.70 13.72
C ARG A 63 -1.56 -2.83 12.81
N ASN A 64 -1.56 -3.78 11.89
CA ASN A 64 -0.44 -4.02 10.98
C ASN A 64 -0.24 -2.86 10.01
N THR A 65 -1.32 -2.28 9.49
CA THR A 65 -1.24 -1.10 8.62
C THR A 65 -0.70 0.10 9.41
N ALA A 66 -1.21 0.38 10.61
CA ALA A 66 -0.69 1.45 11.46
C ALA A 66 0.80 1.25 11.80
N ARG A 67 1.21 0.03 12.14
CA ARG A 67 2.62 -0.32 12.36
C ARG A 67 3.49 -0.04 11.13
N TYR A 68 3.00 -0.35 9.94
CA TYR A 68 3.72 -0.05 8.69
C TYR A 68 3.88 1.46 8.48
N LEU A 69 2.81 2.24 8.71
CA LEU A 69 2.86 3.69 8.61
C LEU A 69 3.91 4.28 9.56
N ILE A 70 3.84 3.93 10.86
CA ILE A 70 4.79 4.39 11.89
C ILE A 70 6.23 3.98 11.55
N GLY A 71 6.44 2.72 11.16
CA GLY A 71 7.78 2.19 10.89
C GLY A 71 8.50 2.87 9.74
N ASN A 72 7.76 3.56 8.85
CA ASN A 72 8.31 4.32 7.72
C ASN A 72 8.46 5.82 8.01
N LEU A 73 8.21 6.26 9.25
CA LEU A 73 8.30 7.65 9.69
C LEU A 73 9.41 7.89 10.74
N ALA A 74 10.28 6.90 10.99
CA ALA A 74 11.30 6.99 12.04
C ALA A 74 12.27 8.18 11.88
N ASP A 75 12.53 8.62 10.65
CA ASP A 75 13.39 9.77 10.32
C ASP A 75 12.59 10.95 9.74
N PHE A 76 11.28 10.98 9.94
CA PHE A 76 10.42 12.07 9.51
C PHE A 76 10.18 13.04 10.65
N VAL A 77 10.40 14.33 10.38
CA VAL A 77 9.90 15.42 11.23
C VAL A 77 8.88 16.26 10.45
N PRO A 78 7.89 16.89 11.10
CA PRO A 78 6.84 17.65 10.40
C PRO A 78 7.37 18.73 9.44
N SER A 79 8.54 19.30 9.70
CA SER A 79 9.20 20.26 8.79
C SER A 79 9.73 19.64 7.49
N ASN A 80 9.77 18.31 7.38
CA ASN A 80 10.05 17.59 6.14
C ASN A 80 8.81 17.43 5.24
N ALA A 81 7.63 17.84 5.70
CA ALA A 81 6.40 17.74 4.93
C ALA A 81 6.53 18.51 3.60
N VAL A 82 6.10 17.88 2.52
CA VAL A 82 6.05 18.47 1.18
C VAL A 82 4.72 19.21 1.02
N ALA A 83 4.74 20.41 0.45
CA ALA A 83 3.53 21.19 0.21
C ALA A 83 2.57 20.43 -0.71
N TYR A 84 1.26 20.57 -0.47
CA TYR A 84 0.24 19.82 -1.20
C TYR A 84 0.39 19.99 -2.72
N GLU A 85 0.68 21.20 -3.19
CA GLU A 85 0.82 21.55 -4.59
C GLU A 85 1.98 20.81 -5.26
N GLU A 86 3.04 20.51 -4.51
CA GLU A 86 4.25 19.82 -4.96
C GLU A 86 4.12 18.29 -4.90
N LEU A 87 3.05 17.77 -4.29
CA LEU A 87 2.83 16.33 -4.21
C LEU A 87 2.52 15.73 -5.61
N PRO A 88 3.03 14.51 -5.89
CA PRO A 88 2.58 13.69 -7.02
C PRO A 88 1.07 13.47 -7.03
N SER A 89 0.52 13.15 -8.20
CA SER A 89 -0.93 12.89 -8.35
C SER A 89 -1.39 11.74 -7.44
N MET A 90 -0.61 10.66 -7.31
CA MET A 90 -0.94 9.53 -6.44
C MET A 90 -1.04 9.94 -4.96
N ASP A 91 -0.16 10.84 -4.53
CA ASP A 91 -0.12 11.32 -3.15
C ASP A 91 -1.31 12.26 -2.86
N LYS A 92 -1.63 13.16 -3.79
CA LYS A 92 -2.83 14.00 -3.72
C LYS A 92 -4.11 13.17 -3.69
N TRP A 93 -4.18 12.15 -4.54
CA TRP A 93 -5.30 11.20 -4.56
C TRP A 93 -5.47 10.49 -3.21
N MET A 94 -4.38 9.98 -2.62
CA MET A 94 -4.46 9.31 -1.32
C MET A 94 -4.90 10.25 -0.19
N LEU A 95 -4.48 11.52 -0.21
CA LEU A 95 -4.96 12.54 0.74
C LEU A 95 -6.44 12.87 0.52
N GLY A 96 -6.89 12.97 -0.73
CA GLY A 96 -8.32 13.11 -1.05
C GLY A 96 -9.14 11.92 -0.55
N ARG A 97 -8.65 10.69 -0.74
CA ARG A 97 -9.27 9.47 -0.21
C ARG A 97 -9.32 9.44 1.31
N LEU A 98 -8.25 9.86 1.99
CA LEU A 98 -8.26 10.04 3.44
C LEU A 98 -9.35 11.03 3.87
N SER A 99 -9.44 12.18 3.20
CA SER A 99 -10.43 13.20 3.48
C SER A 99 -11.86 12.69 3.34
N GLU A 100 -12.16 12.01 2.23
CA GLU A 100 -13.47 11.39 1.97
C GLU A 100 -13.84 10.35 3.05
N VAL A 101 -12.89 9.50 3.45
CA VAL A 101 -13.12 8.48 4.48
C VAL A 101 -13.34 9.11 5.84
N LEU A 102 -12.59 10.16 6.19
CA LEU A 102 -12.84 10.90 7.43
C LEU A 102 -14.23 11.52 7.42
N SER A 103 -14.65 12.18 6.35
CA SER A 103 -16.02 12.72 6.26
C SER A 103 -17.08 11.63 6.36
N GLU A 104 -16.89 10.46 5.71
CA GLU A 104 -17.82 9.33 5.81
C GLU A 104 -17.91 8.80 7.25
N VAL A 105 -16.78 8.71 7.96
CA VAL A 105 -16.75 8.28 9.37
C VAL A 105 -17.42 9.30 10.26
N ASP A 106 -17.12 10.58 10.13
CA ASP A 106 -17.72 11.66 10.93
C ASP A 106 -19.25 11.65 10.80
N GLU A 107 -19.75 11.65 9.56
CA GLU A 107 -21.18 11.58 9.26
C GLU A 107 -21.84 10.30 9.81
N ALA A 108 -21.18 9.15 9.66
CA ALA A 108 -21.70 7.89 10.18
C ALA A 108 -21.75 7.91 11.72
N MET A 109 -20.74 8.48 12.39
CA MET A 109 -20.71 8.57 13.85
C MET A 109 -21.78 9.52 14.39
N ASP A 110 -22.02 10.65 13.72
CA ASP A 110 -23.09 11.60 14.05
C ASP A 110 -24.48 10.98 13.95
N ASN A 111 -24.67 10.07 12.99
CA ASN A 111 -25.92 9.34 12.79
C ASN A 111 -26.00 8.02 13.59
N TYR A 112 -25.04 7.75 14.47
CA TYR A 112 -24.92 6.51 15.23
C TYR A 112 -24.77 5.25 14.34
N GLU A 113 -24.38 5.39 13.08
CA GLU A 113 -24.16 4.30 12.11
C GLU A 113 -22.74 3.69 12.26
N PHE A 114 -22.43 3.18 13.46
CA PHE A 114 -21.08 2.65 13.79
C PHE A 114 -20.59 1.56 12.82
N SER A 115 -21.51 0.76 12.28
CA SER A 115 -21.19 -0.30 11.32
C SER A 115 -20.71 0.28 9.99
N ARG A 116 -21.33 1.37 9.52
CA ARG A 116 -20.91 2.12 8.33
C ARG A 116 -19.53 2.75 8.57
N ALA A 117 -19.32 3.42 9.70
CA ALA A 117 -18.02 3.97 10.08
C ALA A 117 -16.91 2.91 10.10
N THR A 118 -17.19 1.76 10.73
CA THR A 118 -16.25 0.63 10.82
C THR A 118 -15.92 0.06 9.44
N GLN A 119 -16.92 -0.10 8.57
CA GLN A 119 -16.71 -0.59 7.21
C GLN A 119 -15.89 0.40 6.38
N ALA A 120 -16.14 1.72 6.49
CA ALA A 120 -15.37 2.75 5.81
C ALA A 120 -13.88 2.67 6.17
N LEU A 121 -13.58 2.59 7.48
CA LEU A 121 -12.21 2.45 7.99
C LEU A 121 -11.53 1.16 7.51
N LEU A 122 -12.23 0.01 7.58
CA LEU A 122 -11.68 -1.26 7.14
C LEU A 122 -11.41 -1.31 5.62
N ARG A 123 -12.31 -0.73 4.82
CA ARG A 123 -12.13 -0.58 3.36
C ARG A 123 -10.91 0.29 3.07
N PHE A 124 -10.78 1.44 3.71
CA PHE A 124 -9.65 2.35 3.52
C PHE A 124 -8.31 1.69 3.88
N VAL A 125 -8.22 1.12 5.08
CA VAL A 125 -7.00 0.44 5.58
C VAL A 125 -6.60 -0.74 4.69
N SER A 126 -7.58 -1.48 4.16
CA SER A 126 -7.31 -2.69 3.39
C SER A 126 -7.09 -2.40 1.91
N ALA A 127 -8.08 -1.80 1.24
CA ALA A 127 -8.11 -1.65 -0.20
C ALA A 127 -7.28 -0.46 -0.69
N ASP A 128 -7.42 0.70 -0.04
CA ASP A 128 -6.76 1.93 -0.49
C ASP A 128 -5.30 1.96 -0.02
N LEU A 129 -5.07 1.76 1.28
CA LEU A 129 -3.73 1.76 1.87
C LEU A 129 -2.98 0.46 1.58
N SER A 130 -3.35 -0.65 2.24
CA SER A 130 -2.51 -1.85 2.27
C SER A 130 -2.34 -2.53 0.92
N ASN A 131 -3.40 -2.64 0.11
CA ASN A 131 -3.38 -3.40 -1.13
C ASN A 131 -2.82 -2.61 -2.31
N PHE A 132 -2.90 -1.28 -2.26
CA PHE A 132 -2.46 -0.42 -3.35
C PHE A 132 -1.35 0.54 -2.93
N TYR A 133 -1.68 1.59 -2.18
CA TYR A 133 -0.76 2.71 -1.97
C TYR A 133 0.52 2.32 -1.21
N LEU A 134 0.39 1.57 -0.12
CA LEU A 134 1.55 1.15 0.69
C LEU A 134 2.41 0.11 -0.03
N ASP A 135 1.84 -0.66 -0.96
CA ASP A 135 2.61 -1.60 -1.77
C ASP A 135 3.46 -0.87 -2.81
N VAL A 136 2.88 0.13 -3.49
CA VAL A 136 3.60 1.02 -4.41
C VAL A 136 4.65 1.86 -3.66
N ALA A 137 4.31 2.34 -2.47
CA ALA A 137 5.17 3.18 -1.66
C ALA A 137 6.49 2.50 -1.26
N LYS A 138 6.59 1.16 -1.25
CA LYS A 138 7.84 0.44 -0.96
C LYS A 138 8.98 0.86 -1.88
N ASP A 139 8.69 1.09 -3.17
CA ASP A 139 9.72 1.51 -4.13
C ASP A 139 10.38 2.82 -3.69
N ARG A 140 9.62 3.79 -3.21
CA ARG A 140 10.18 5.09 -2.80
C ARG A 140 10.65 5.13 -1.36
N LEU A 141 10.01 4.40 -0.45
CA LEU A 141 10.38 4.37 0.97
C LEU A 141 11.71 3.64 1.18
N TYR A 142 11.95 2.56 0.44
CA TYR A 142 13.12 1.68 0.63
C TYR A 142 14.26 1.96 -0.34
N ILE A 143 13.98 2.49 -1.54
CA ILE A 143 14.97 2.62 -2.61
C ILE A 143 15.49 4.05 -2.75
N SER A 144 14.63 5.06 -2.64
CA SER A 144 15.06 6.46 -2.77
C SER A 144 16.07 6.85 -1.67
N SER A 145 16.85 7.91 -1.91
CA SER A 145 17.74 8.44 -0.86
C SER A 145 16.96 9.06 0.30
N ILE A 146 17.62 9.23 1.45
CA ILE A 146 17.03 9.73 2.71
C ILE A 146 16.22 11.02 2.49
N ASP A 147 16.80 11.98 1.77
CA ASP A 147 16.22 13.31 1.51
C ASP A 147 15.61 13.45 0.11
N ASP A 148 15.33 12.34 -0.58
CA ASP A 148 14.67 12.38 -1.89
C ASP A 148 13.23 12.90 -1.75
N VAL A 149 12.85 13.85 -2.60
CA VAL A 149 11.49 14.39 -2.64
C VAL A 149 10.43 13.30 -2.84
N ARG A 150 10.71 12.25 -3.63
CA ARG A 150 9.81 11.08 -3.80
C ARG A 150 9.53 10.39 -2.47
N ARG A 151 10.55 10.33 -1.60
CA ARG A 151 10.44 9.70 -0.28
C ARG A 151 9.74 10.64 0.71
N ARG A 152 10.11 11.92 0.73
CA ARG A 152 9.48 12.92 1.62
C ARG A 152 8.01 13.17 1.28
N SER A 153 7.63 13.16 0.00
CA SER A 153 6.22 13.23 -0.41
C SER A 153 5.42 12.03 0.13
N CYS A 154 5.99 10.82 0.06
CA CYS A 154 5.39 9.62 0.63
C CYS A 154 5.20 9.73 2.15
N GLN A 155 6.24 10.15 2.87
CA GLN A 155 6.20 10.28 4.32
C GLN A 155 5.18 11.34 4.76
N THR A 156 5.03 12.43 3.99
CA THR A 156 4.00 13.45 4.22
C THR A 156 2.60 12.84 4.24
N VAL A 157 2.30 11.95 3.27
CA VAL A 157 1.01 11.26 3.22
C VAL A 157 0.90 10.21 4.32
N LEU A 158 1.97 9.46 4.62
CA LEU A 158 1.93 8.44 5.68
C LEU A 158 1.66 9.09 7.05
N HIS A 159 2.25 10.26 7.30
CA HIS A 159 2.01 11.08 8.47
C HIS A 159 0.53 11.48 8.58
N ALA A 160 -0.06 12.02 7.51
CA ALA A 160 -1.48 12.35 7.47
C ALA A 160 -2.37 11.11 7.70
N CYS A 161 -2.05 9.98 7.06
CA CYS A 161 -2.83 8.76 7.19
C CYS A 161 -2.76 8.16 8.60
N VAL A 162 -1.59 8.14 9.26
CA VAL A 162 -1.49 7.55 10.61
C VAL A 162 -2.24 8.39 11.64
N GLU A 163 -2.15 9.73 11.56
CA GLU A 163 -2.93 10.62 12.43
C GLU A 163 -4.43 10.50 12.19
N GLY A 164 -4.85 10.52 10.92
CA GLY A 164 -6.25 10.38 10.54
C GLY A 164 -6.83 9.04 11.01
N VAL A 165 -6.11 7.93 10.79
CA VAL A 165 -6.53 6.61 11.26
C VAL A 165 -6.59 6.55 12.79
N ALA A 166 -5.56 7.03 13.51
CA ALA A 166 -5.53 6.99 14.98
C ALA A 166 -6.73 7.73 15.58
N LYS A 167 -7.03 8.93 15.07
CA LYS A 167 -8.17 9.73 15.55
C LYS A 167 -9.51 9.11 15.17
N ALA A 168 -9.67 8.66 13.93
CA ALA A 168 -10.93 8.09 13.45
C ALA A 168 -11.30 6.77 14.13
N ILE A 169 -10.31 5.92 14.47
CA ILE A 169 -10.59 4.67 15.20
C ILE A 169 -10.78 4.91 16.71
N SER A 170 -10.36 6.05 17.27
CA SER A 170 -10.31 6.27 18.73
C SER A 170 -11.62 6.01 19.49
N PRO A 171 -12.82 6.31 18.96
CA PRO A 171 -14.06 6.00 19.68
C PRO A 171 -14.39 4.49 19.66
N ILE A 172 -13.88 3.74 18.68
CA ILE A 172 -14.13 2.30 18.49
C ILE A 172 -13.04 1.46 19.17
N LEU A 173 -11.77 1.80 18.93
CA LEU A 173 -10.55 1.09 19.34
C LEU A 173 -9.67 1.98 20.23
N PRO A 174 -10.12 2.38 21.43
CA PRO A 174 -9.42 3.36 22.25
C PRO A 174 -8.00 2.92 22.63
N HIS A 175 -7.78 1.64 22.94
CA HIS A 175 -6.45 1.18 23.36
C HIS A 175 -5.48 1.17 22.17
N MET A 176 -5.92 0.73 20.99
CA MET A 176 -5.10 0.76 19.78
C MET A 176 -4.81 2.20 19.34
N ALA A 177 -5.80 3.09 19.39
CA ALA A 177 -5.63 4.49 19.01
C ALA A 177 -4.56 5.17 19.88
N GLU A 178 -4.65 4.96 21.19
CA GLU A 178 -3.67 5.49 22.14
C GLU A 178 -2.28 4.84 21.96
N ASP A 179 -2.22 3.51 21.74
CA ASP A 179 -0.96 2.81 21.44
C ASP A 179 -0.29 3.36 20.16
N ILE A 180 -1.06 3.63 19.11
CA ILE A 180 -0.57 4.28 17.89
C ILE A 180 -0.03 5.68 18.21
N TRP A 181 -0.81 6.49 18.92
CA TRP A 181 -0.46 7.87 19.26
C TRP A 181 0.83 7.94 20.07
N GLN A 182 0.94 7.16 21.14
CA GLN A 182 2.13 7.15 21.99
C GLN A 182 3.41 6.76 21.22
N ASN A 183 3.29 5.92 20.20
CA ASN A 183 4.41 5.44 19.39
C ASN A 183 4.68 6.26 18.12
N LEU A 184 4.03 7.42 17.92
CA LEU A 184 4.40 8.33 16.83
C LEU A 184 5.84 8.85 17.03
N PRO A 185 6.72 8.75 16.01
CA PRO A 185 8.16 9.04 16.13
C PRO A 185 8.50 10.54 16.01
N TYR A 186 7.49 11.40 16.00
CA TYR A 186 7.61 12.85 15.87
C TYR A 186 6.85 13.57 16.98
N GLU A 187 7.09 14.88 17.08
CA GLU A 187 6.43 15.72 18.08
C GLU A 187 4.91 15.76 17.84
N LYS A 188 4.16 15.39 18.88
CA LYS A 188 2.70 15.33 18.84
C LYS A 188 2.12 16.65 19.29
N SER A 189 0.96 17.01 18.73
CA SER A 189 0.20 18.19 19.17
C SER A 189 -0.45 18.02 20.54
N THR A 190 -0.69 16.77 20.97
CA THR A 190 -1.31 16.43 22.25
C THR A 190 -0.64 15.19 22.87
N GLU A 191 -0.74 15.04 24.20
CA GLU A 191 -0.16 13.89 24.89
C GLU A 191 -0.93 12.62 24.56
N SER A 192 -2.26 12.70 24.54
CA SER A 192 -3.16 11.59 24.20
C SER A 192 -3.97 11.86 22.93
N VAL A 193 -4.34 10.79 22.21
CA VAL A 193 -5.22 10.90 21.03
C VAL A 193 -6.58 11.52 21.37
N PHE A 194 -7.04 11.34 22.62
CA PHE A 194 -8.35 11.80 23.08
C PHE A 194 -8.42 13.31 23.34
N GLU A 195 -7.28 14.00 23.36
CA GLU A 195 -7.19 15.45 23.57
C GLU A 195 -7.31 16.24 22.25
N GLY A 196 -6.95 15.61 21.12
CA GLY A 196 -6.73 16.28 19.84
C GLY A 196 -7.96 16.48 18.95
N GLY A 197 -9.14 16.07 19.40
CA GLY A 197 -10.42 16.19 18.68
C GLY A 197 -10.42 15.59 17.26
N TRP A 198 -11.47 15.89 16.50
CA TRP A 198 -11.59 15.48 15.10
C TRP A 198 -10.59 16.22 14.20
N PRO A 199 -9.86 15.56 13.28
CA PRO A 199 -8.81 16.21 12.48
C PRO A 199 -9.38 16.94 11.26
N ALA A 200 -10.02 18.09 11.48
CA ALA A 200 -10.70 18.87 10.43
C ALA A 200 -9.81 19.23 9.22
N HIS A 201 -8.51 19.45 9.43
CA HIS A 201 -7.57 19.75 8.34
C HIS A 201 -7.33 18.54 7.42
N LEU A 202 -7.39 17.31 7.95
CA LEU A 202 -7.24 16.09 7.16
C LEU A 202 -8.51 15.75 6.36
N SER A 203 -9.66 16.27 6.78
CA SER A 203 -10.93 16.17 6.05
C SER A 203 -11.18 17.35 5.09
N SER A 204 -10.12 18.07 4.69
CA SER A 204 -10.22 19.21 3.76
C SER A 204 -9.43 19.04 2.46
N PHE A 205 -8.79 17.89 2.24
CA PHE A 205 -8.08 17.64 0.99
C PHE A 205 -9.09 17.43 -0.15
N PRO A 206 -8.91 18.11 -1.30
CA PRO A 206 -9.84 17.96 -2.40
C PRO A 206 -9.70 16.59 -3.08
N PRO A 207 -10.77 16.04 -3.67
CA PRO A 207 -10.66 14.91 -4.59
C PRO A 207 -9.67 15.23 -5.72
N HIS A 208 -8.83 14.27 -6.09
CA HIS A 208 -7.78 14.48 -7.10
C HIS A 208 -7.62 13.24 -7.98
N ASP A 209 -7.68 13.43 -9.30
CA ASP A 209 -7.46 12.38 -10.32
C ASP A 209 -8.22 11.06 -10.01
N VAL A 210 -9.44 11.16 -9.48
CA VAL A 210 -10.21 10.01 -8.95
C VAL A 210 -10.43 8.94 -10.03
N ASP A 211 -10.88 9.34 -11.22
CA ASP A 211 -11.14 8.41 -12.33
C ASP A 211 -9.84 7.79 -12.87
N GLN A 212 -8.75 8.56 -12.90
CA GLN A 212 -7.42 8.09 -13.32
C GLN A 212 -6.93 6.98 -12.37
N TRP A 213 -6.97 7.19 -11.06
CA TRP A 213 -6.51 6.18 -10.10
C TRP A 213 -7.48 5.01 -9.95
N ALA A 214 -8.77 5.21 -10.18
CA ALA A 214 -9.73 4.11 -10.33
C ALA A 214 -9.38 3.22 -11.52
N LEU A 215 -9.11 3.81 -12.70
CA LEU A 215 -8.70 3.07 -13.89
C LEU A 215 -7.39 2.30 -13.66
N VAL A 216 -6.36 2.95 -13.08
CA VAL A 216 -5.07 2.29 -12.81
C VAL A 216 -5.21 1.11 -11.86
N ARG A 217 -6.06 1.23 -10.83
CA ARG A 217 -6.35 0.11 -9.92
C ARG A 217 -7.09 -1.03 -10.62
N SER A 218 -8.09 -0.72 -11.43
CA SER A 218 -8.80 -1.71 -12.26
C SER A 218 -7.84 -2.45 -13.20
N LEU A 219 -6.93 -1.70 -13.86
CA LEU A 219 -5.91 -2.27 -14.73
C LEU A 219 -4.94 -3.17 -13.95
N ARG A 220 -4.55 -2.77 -12.75
CA ARG A 220 -3.71 -3.55 -11.85
C ARG A 220 -4.37 -4.87 -11.47
N ASP A 221 -5.66 -4.86 -11.14
CA ASP A 221 -6.41 -6.05 -10.78
C ASP A 221 -6.57 -7.00 -11.98
N ASP A 222 -6.81 -6.47 -13.18
CA ASP A 222 -6.83 -7.26 -14.41
C ASP A 222 -5.46 -7.90 -14.69
N LEU A 223 -4.36 -7.14 -14.59
CA LEU A 223 -3.00 -7.65 -14.76
C LEU A 223 -2.63 -8.69 -13.70
N ASN A 224 -3.02 -8.50 -12.44
CA ASN A 224 -2.74 -9.44 -11.36
C ASN A 224 -3.35 -10.83 -11.65
N ARG A 225 -4.56 -10.89 -12.22
CA ARG A 225 -5.17 -12.16 -12.63
C ARG A 225 -4.35 -12.89 -13.69
N VAL A 226 -3.83 -12.15 -14.68
CA VAL A 226 -2.96 -12.74 -15.71
C VAL A 226 -1.60 -13.16 -15.12
N LEU A 227 -1.03 -12.35 -14.22
CA LEU A 227 0.22 -12.67 -13.53
C LEU A 227 0.08 -13.90 -12.62
N GLU A 228 -1.09 -14.13 -12.02
CA GLU A 228 -1.34 -15.35 -11.23
C GLU A 228 -1.25 -16.61 -12.09
N LEU A 229 -1.81 -16.59 -13.32
CA LEU A 229 -1.66 -17.68 -14.29
C LEU A 229 -0.19 -17.87 -14.67
N ALA A 230 0.50 -16.78 -15.04
CA ALA A 230 1.92 -16.80 -15.40
C ALA A 230 2.83 -17.31 -14.27
N ARG A 231 2.47 -17.07 -13.00
CA ARG A 231 3.18 -17.64 -11.84
C ARG A 231 2.94 -19.14 -11.67
N ASN A 232 1.70 -19.59 -11.83
CA ASN A 232 1.36 -21.01 -11.73
C ASN A 232 2.09 -21.83 -12.81
N ASP A 233 2.22 -21.27 -14.00
CA ASP A 233 2.91 -21.88 -15.14
C ASP A 233 4.44 -21.65 -15.12
N LYS A 234 4.95 -20.97 -14.08
CA LYS A 234 6.37 -20.68 -13.84
C LYS A 234 7.04 -19.81 -14.92
N LEU A 235 6.26 -19.03 -15.68
CA LEU A 235 6.80 -18.02 -16.59
C LEU A 235 7.51 -16.91 -15.81
N VAL A 236 6.89 -16.46 -14.70
CA VAL A 236 7.43 -15.43 -13.80
C VAL A 236 7.32 -15.87 -12.34
N GLY A 237 8.23 -15.41 -11.48
CA GLY A 237 8.17 -15.68 -10.04
C GLY A 237 7.45 -14.54 -9.30
N ALA A 238 8.00 -13.33 -9.41
CA ALA A 238 7.42 -12.10 -8.87
C ALA A 238 6.83 -11.23 -9.99
N SER A 239 5.91 -10.31 -9.65
CA SER A 239 5.38 -9.34 -10.63
C SER A 239 6.48 -8.49 -11.28
N LEU A 240 7.53 -8.18 -10.52
CA LEU A 240 8.70 -7.43 -11.02
C LEU A 240 9.55 -8.25 -12.00
N ASP A 241 9.30 -9.54 -12.21
CA ASP A 241 9.96 -10.32 -13.26
C ASP A 241 9.22 -10.22 -14.61
N ALA A 242 8.12 -9.46 -14.68
CA ALA A 242 7.24 -9.38 -15.85
C ALA A 242 7.31 -8.04 -16.59
N ALA A 243 6.93 -8.09 -17.88
CA ALA A 243 6.57 -6.94 -18.70
C ALA A 243 5.09 -7.03 -19.08
N ALA A 244 4.35 -5.94 -18.92
CA ALA A 244 2.97 -5.83 -19.38
C ALA A 244 2.89 -5.18 -20.76
N TYR A 245 1.94 -5.64 -21.55
CA TYR A 245 1.50 -5.03 -22.80
C TYR A 245 0.02 -4.69 -22.66
N VAL A 246 -0.33 -3.43 -22.90
CA VAL A 246 -1.67 -2.91 -22.61
C VAL A 246 -2.21 -2.18 -23.82
N TYR A 247 -3.34 -2.66 -24.33
CA TYR A 247 -4.15 -1.95 -25.31
C TYR A 247 -5.38 -1.39 -24.61
N ALA A 248 -5.56 -0.07 -24.70
CA ALA A 248 -6.74 0.62 -24.22
C ALA A 248 -7.71 0.89 -25.41
N PRO A 249 -8.98 0.44 -25.32
CA PRO A 249 -9.90 0.48 -26.46
C PRO A 249 -10.45 1.86 -26.78
N ASP A 250 -10.59 2.74 -25.79
CA ASP A 250 -11.15 4.08 -25.96
C ASP A 250 -10.10 5.19 -25.75
N GLN A 251 -10.37 6.37 -26.30
CA GLN A 251 -9.43 7.49 -26.28
C GLN A 251 -9.18 8.00 -24.85
N SER A 252 -10.19 8.04 -23.99
CA SER A 252 -10.05 8.59 -22.64
C SER A 252 -9.13 7.74 -21.77
N THR A 253 -9.26 6.42 -21.83
CA THR A 253 -8.36 5.47 -21.19
C THR A 253 -6.94 5.60 -21.74
N ARG A 254 -6.79 5.71 -23.07
CA ARG A 254 -5.47 5.90 -23.71
C ARG A 254 -4.78 7.17 -23.24
N ASP A 255 -5.49 8.30 -23.17
CA ASP A 255 -4.93 9.58 -22.74
C ASP A 255 -4.43 9.52 -21.29
N ILE A 256 -5.22 8.88 -20.41
CA ILE A 256 -4.83 8.67 -19.01
C ILE A 256 -3.58 7.80 -18.91
N LEU A 257 -3.56 6.63 -19.55
CA LEU A 257 -2.41 5.73 -19.47
C LEU A 257 -1.15 6.35 -20.07
N THR A 258 -1.28 7.10 -21.17
CA THR A 258 -0.15 7.78 -21.83
C THR A 258 0.46 8.86 -20.93
N LYS A 259 -0.37 9.60 -20.17
CA LYS A 259 0.12 10.58 -19.17
C LYS A 259 0.98 9.93 -18.08
N LEU A 260 0.75 8.65 -17.79
CA LEU A 260 1.45 7.87 -16.77
C LEU A 260 2.54 6.96 -17.36
N ASP A 261 2.79 7.02 -18.67
CA ASP A 261 3.86 6.28 -19.35
C ASP A 261 5.23 6.84 -18.95
N GLY A 262 5.84 6.22 -17.95
CA GLY A 262 7.15 6.61 -17.41
C GLY A 262 8.31 6.33 -18.35
N ASP A 263 9.52 6.67 -17.90
CA ASP A 263 10.75 6.40 -18.64
C ASP A 263 10.91 4.91 -18.92
N ARG A 264 11.46 4.54 -20.09
CA ARG A 264 11.70 3.13 -20.44
C ARG A 264 12.70 2.48 -19.47
N ASN A 265 13.73 3.22 -19.08
CA ASN A 265 14.76 2.75 -18.16
C ASN A 265 14.64 3.46 -16.81
N LEU A 266 15.13 2.81 -15.75
CA LEU A 266 15.16 3.29 -14.36
C LEU A 266 16.26 4.33 -14.16
N ILE A 267 16.04 5.50 -14.73
CA ILE A 267 16.97 6.63 -14.70
C ILE A 267 16.71 7.54 -13.48
N SER A 268 17.70 8.36 -13.15
CA SER A 268 17.61 9.38 -12.11
C SER A 268 18.39 10.63 -12.54
N PRO A 269 17.75 11.80 -12.66
CA PRO A 269 16.32 12.06 -12.46
C PRO A 269 15.42 11.47 -13.56
N PRO A 270 14.14 11.18 -13.27
CA PRO A 270 13.15 10.82 -14.30
C PRO A 270 12.92 12.00 -15.27
N VAL A 271 12.51 11.71 -16.50
CA VAL A 271 12.35 12.70 -17.57
C VAL A 271 10.91 12.81 -18.04
N LYS A 272 10.22 11.68 -18.27
CA LYS A 272 8.84 11.70 -18.76
C LYS A 272 7.81 12.10 -17.70
N THR A 273 8.05 11.71 -16.45
CA THR A 273 7.13 11.86 -15.31
C THR A 273 7.88 12.36 -14.07
N ASN A 274 7.19 12.46 -12.94
CA ASN A 274 7.82 12.75 -11.63
C ASN A 274 8.49 11.51 -10.98
N GLY A 275 8.49 10.36 -11.65
CA GLY A 275 9.01 9.09 -11.13
C GLY A 275 8.20 8.47 -9.98
N VAL A 276 7.02 9.00 -9.68
CA VAL A 276 6.08 8.44 -8.67
C VAL A 276 4.81 7.95 -9.35
N ASP A 277 4.25 8.75 -10.24
CA ASP A 277 2.97 8.46 -10.91
C ASP A 277 3.07 7.42 -12.05
N ASP A 278 4.29 6.91 -12.32
CA ASP A 278 4.57 5.98 -13.42
C ASP A 278 3.76 4.68 -13.31
N LEU A 279 3.21 4.23 -14.45
CA LEU A 279 2.47 2.97 -14.54
C LEU A 279 3.25 1.77 -14.01
N ARG A 280 4.56 1.67 -14.30
CA ARG A 280 5.40 0.56 -13.82
C ARG A 280 5.38 0.42 -12.30
N THR A 281 5.39 1.55 -11.60
CA THR A 281 5.42 1.59 -10.14
C THR A 281 4.02 1.38 -9.59
N ALA A 282 3.01 2.04 -10.17
CA ALA A 282 1.61 1.88 -9.75
C ALA A 282 1.11 0.43 -9.91
N LEU A 283 1.53 -0.24 -10.99
CA LEU A 283 1.18 -1.62 -11.32
C LEU A 283 2.12 -2.65 -10.67
N MET A 284 3.24 -2.21 -10.06
CA MET A 284 4.28 -3.06 -9.47
C MET A 284 4.83 -4.12 -10.44
N ILE A 285 5.18 -3.68 -11.65
CA ILE A 285 5.71 -4.50 -12.75
C ILE A 285 6.92 -3.81 -13.39
N SER A 286 7.87 -4.57 -13.93
CA SER A 286 9.14 -3.97 -14.37
C SER A 286 9.02 -3.08 -15.59
N GLN A 287 8.16 -3.48 -16.53
CA GLN A 287 7.99 -2.82 -17.81
C GLN A 287 6.50 -2.75 -18.15
N VAL A 288 6.07 -1.64 -18.70
CA VAL A 288 4.71 -1.44 -19.21
C VAL A 288 4.85 -0.89 -20.62
N ASN A 289 4.19 -1.53 -21.57
CA ASN A 289 4.22 -1.16 -22.98
C ASN A 289 2.78 -0.90 -23.41
N LEU A 290 2.47 0.37 -23.70
CA LEU A 290 1.20 0.71 -24.32
C LEU A 290 1.28 0.38 -25.82
N VAL A 291 0.29 -0.34 -26.34
CA VAL A 291 0.25 -0.77 -27.74
C VAL A 291 -1.01 -0.26 -28.44
N ASP A 292 -0.96 -0.18 -29.78
CA ASP A 292 -1.99 0.49 -30.58
C ASP A 292 -3.16 -0.42 -31.02
N SER A 293 -3.06 -1.75 -30.81
CA SER A 293 -4.13 -2.69 -31.17
C SER A 293 -4.15 -3.91 -30.24
N PRO A 294 -5.29 -4.60 -30.09
CA PRO A 294 -5.37 -5.82 -29.31
C PRO A 294 -4.57 -6.96 -29.96
N GLU A 295 -4.49 -7.00 -31.30
CA GLU A 295 -3.67 -7.99 -32.03
C GLU A 295 -2.18 -7.82 -31.72
N ALA A 296 -1.72 -6.59 -31.46
CA ALA A 296 -0.34 -6.36 -31.05
C ALA A 296 -0.02 -7.07 -29.73
N VAL A 297 -0.95 -7.04 -28.75
CA VAL A 297 -0.80 -7.79 -27.48
C VAL A 297 -0.66 -9.28 -27.76
N SER A 298 -1.58 -9.86 -28.54
CA SER A 298 -1.60 -11.29 -28.87
C SER A 298 -0.43 -11.75 -29.75
N SER A 299 0.20 -10.83 -30.50
CA SER A 299 1.39 -11.15 -31.30
C SER A 299 2.67 -11.24 -30.46
N ILE A 300 2.70 -10.59 -29.30
CA ILE A 300 3.86 -10.48 -28.42
C ILE A 300 3.77 -11.48 -27.27
N CYS A 301 2.58 -11.66 -26.71
CA CYS A 301 2.34 -12.50 -25.53
C CYS A 301 1.75 -13.85 -25.94
N ASP A 302 2.13 -14.92 -25.24
CA ASP A 302 1.45 -16.21 -25.40
C ASP A 302 -0.04 -16.07 -25.04
N GLU A 303 -0.92 -16.73 -25.81
CA GLU A 303 -2.37 -16.65 -25.66
C GLU A 303 -2.85 -16.98 -24.23
N ALA A 304 -2.14 -17.88 -23.54
CA ALA A 304 -2.42 -18.25 -22.15
C ALA A 304 -2.27 -17.08 -21.17
N TYR A 305 -1.53 -16.04 -21.54
CA TYR A 305 -1.22 -14.87 -20.73
C TYR A 305 -1.74 -13.58 -21.36
N VAL A 306 -2.83 -13.66 -22.13
CA VAL A 306 -3.58 -12.53 -22.68
C VAL A 306 -5.02 -12.57 -22.18
N ALA A 307 -5.55 -11.42 -21.77
CA ALA A 307 -6.95 -11.32 -21.35
C ALA A 307 -7.53 -9.94 -21.66
N THR A 308 -8.82 -9.89 -21.93
CA THR A 308 -9.58 -8.64 -21.86
C THR A 308 -9.98 -8.41 -20.41
N GLY A 309 -9.49 -7.31 -19.83
CA GLY A 309 -9.73 -6.91 -18.46
C GLY A 309 -11.20 -6.56 -18.23
N ALA A 310 -11.86 -7.30 -17.33
CA ALA A 310 -13.27 -7.06 -17.00
C ALA A 310 -13.49 -5.76 -16.22
N LEU A 311 -12.47 -5.22 -15.56
CA LEU A 311 -12.58 -4.01 -14.73
C LEU A 311 -12.12 -2.76 -15.48
N SER A 312 -11.00 -2.84 -16.20
CA SER A 312 -10.42 -1.71 -16.95
C SER A 312 -10.91 -1.62 -18.38
N GLY A 313 -11.47 -2.69 -18.94
CA GLY A 313 -11.80 -2.81 -20.37
C GLY A 313 -10.59 -2.94 -21.29
N CYS A 314 -9.36 -2.86 -20.76
CA CYS A 314 -8.12 -2.97 -21.53
C CYS A 314 -7.84 -4.42 -21.93
N VAL A 315 -7.25 -4.64 -23.11
CA VAL A 315 -6.64 -5.92 -23.44
C VAL A 315 -5.23 -5.91 -22.88
N VAL A 316 -4.91 -6.88 -22.02
CA VAL A 316 -3.64 -6.97 -21.32
C VAL A 316 -2.94 -8.28 -21.64
N GLY A 317 -1.62 -8.24 -21.75
CA GLY A 317 -0.78 -9.41 -21.88
C GLY A 317 0.48 -9.28 -21.06
N VAL A 318 1.07 -10.41 -20.64
CA VAL A 318 2.32 -10.40 -19.88
C VAL A 318 3.37 -11.33 -20.49
N THR A 319 4.62 -10.88 -20.45
CA THR A 319 5.81 -11.68 -20.77
C THR A 319 6.83 -11.54 -19.64
N LYS A 320 7.96 -12.25 -19.75
CA LYS A 320 9.11 -12.00 -18.88
C LYS A 320 9.74 -10.65 -19.21
N ALA A 321 10.07 -9.86 -18.20
CA ALA A 321 10.73 -8.58 -18.36
C ALA A 321 12.08 -8.73 -19.08
N ALA A 322 12.38 -7.79 -19.97
CA ALA A 322 13.68 -7.71 -20.62
C ALA A 322 14.75 -7.14 -19.67
N GLY A 323 16.01 -7.45 -19.95
CA GLY A 323 17.15 -6.90 -19.20
C GLY A 323 17.55 -7.76 -18.00
N THR A 324 18.14 -7.11 -16.99
CA THR A 324 18.66 -7.79 -15.80
C THR A 324 18.02 -7.20 -14.56
N LYS A 325 17.72 -8.06 -13.60
CA LYS A 325 17.16 -7.69 -12.31
C LYS A 325 18.17 -6.87 -11.51
N CYS A 326 17.78 -5.66 -11.10
CA CYS A 326 18.56 -4.83 -10.19
C CYS A 326 18.68 -5.50 -8.81
N GLY A 327 19.90 -5.60 -8.28
CA GLY A 327 20.17 -6.22 -6.97
C GLY A 327 19.47 -5.55 -5.78
N ARG A 328 19.10 -4.27 -5.91
CA ARG A 328 18.50 -3.46 -4.83
C ARG A 328 16.99 -3.27 -4.95
N CYS A 329 16.48 -2.69 -6.05
CA CYS A 329 15.04 -2.44 -6.21
C CYS A 329 14.26 -3.60 -6.83
N TRP A 330 14.95 -4.63 -7.34
CA TRP A 330 14.37 -5.82 -7.96
C TRP A 330 13.57 -5.61 -9.24
N PHE A 331 13.45 -4.38 -9.72
CA PHE A 331 12.99 -4.14 -11.09
C PHE A 331 14.03 -4.66 -12.09
N SER A 332 13.54 -5.18 -13.21
CA SER A 332 14.33 -5.62 -14.36
C SER A 332 14.46 -4.47 -15.35
N ASP A 333 15.70 -4.19 -15.75
CA ASP A 333 16.01 -3.07 -16.63
C ASP A 333 17.15 -3.44 -17.59
N GLU A 334 17.07 -2.96 -18.83
CA GLU A 334 18.03 -3.30 -19.88
C GLU A 334 19.40 -2.66 -19.68
N GLN A 335 19.52 -1.63 -18.84
CA GLN A 335 20.75 -0.88 -18.58
C GLN A 335 21.54 -1.39 -17.37
N VAL A 336 20.97 -2.28 -16.55
CA VAL A 336 21.71 -2.90 -15.43
C VAL A 336 22.94 -3.62 -15.98
N GLY A 337 24.12 -3.33 -15.42
CA GLY A 337 25.40 -3.87 -15.88
C GLY A 337 26.01 -3.24 -17.12
N LYS A 338 25.36 -2.23 -17.73
CA LYS A 338 25.82 -1.63 -19.01
C LYS A 338 26.32 -0.18 -18.90
N LEU A 339 26.06 0.49 -17.78
CA LEU A 339 26.34 1.91 -17.59
C LEU A 339 27.71 2.21 -16.95
N GLY A 340 28.53 1.20 -16.67
CA GLY A 340 29.82 1.39 -16.01
C GLY A 340 29.71 2.00 -14.60
N LEU A 341 28.58 1.75 -13.93
CA LEU A 341 28.30 2.22 -12.57
C LEU A 341 29.26 1.58 -11.56
N LEU A 342 29.40 2.22 -10.40
CA LEU A 342 30.22 1.69 -9.31
C LEU A 342 29.72 0.31 -8.87
N HIS A 343 28.40 0.14 -8.81
CA HIS A 343 27.76 -1.13 -8.50
C HIS A 343 27.12 -1.73 -9.77
N GLY A 344 27.83 -2.68 -10.40
CA GLY A 344 27.47 -3.22 -11.71
C GLY A 344 26.15 -4.01 -11.77
N ASP A 345 25.64 -4.50 -10.64
CA ASP A 345 24.37 -5.24 -10.55
C ASP A 345 23.15 -4.33 -10.25
N LEU A 346 23.35 -3.00 -10.22
CA LEU A 346 22.32 -2.03 -9.90
C LEU A 346 21.86 -1.22 -11.13
N CYS A 347 20.61 -0.75 -11.07
CA CYS A 347 20.13 0.28 -12.00
C CYS A 347 20.63 1.67 -11.56
N GLN A 348 20.62 2.64 -12.50
CA GLN A 348 21.10 4.00 -12.25
C GLN A 348 20.43 4.64 -11.03
N ARG A 349 19.11 4.51 -10.88
CA ARG A 349 18.37 5.02 -9.71
C ARG A 349 18.90 4.48 -8.39
N CYS A 350 19.23 3.18 -8.33
CA CYS A 350 19.71 2.56 -7.10
C CYS A 350 21.15 2.96 -6.78
N ASP A 351 22.01 3.04 -7.79
CA ASP A 351 23.41 3.47 -7.65
C ASP A 351 23.51 4.92 -7.14
N THR A 352 22.73 5.83 -7.72
CA THR A 352 22.63 7.23 -7.27
C THR A 352 22.18 7.33 -5.80
N ALA A 353 21.22 6.51 -5.39
CA ALA A 353 20.74 6.53 -4.01
C ALA A 353 21.78 5.97 -3.01
N ILE A 354 22.58 4.97 -3.38
CA ILE A 354 23.72 4.51 -2.56
C ILE A 354 24.76 5.63 -2.45
N PHE A 355 25.13 6.25 -3.57
CA PHE A 355 26.09 7.36 -3.57
C PHE A 355 25.63 8.52 -2.67
N SER A 356 24.34 8.87 -2.72
CA SER A 356 23.73 9.87 -1.84
C SER A 356 23.82 9.46 -0.36
N TRP A 357 23.55 8.19 -0.04
CA TRP A 357 23.67 7.66 1.32
C TRP A 357 25.11 7.66 1.84
N GLU A 358 26.10 7.26 1.03
CA GLU A 358 27.52 7.32 1.40
C GLU A 358 27.95 8.76 1.71
N LYS A 359 27.51 9.72 0.88
CA LYS A 359 27.79 11.14 1.10
C LYS A 359 27.14 11.67 2.38
N HIS A 360 25.91 11.24 2.67
CA HIS A 360 25.16 11.69 3.85
C HIS A 360 25.73 11.12 5.15
N THR A 361 26.13 9.85 5.15
CA THR A 361 26.57 9.14 6.37
C THR A 361 28.08 9.13 6.58
N GLY A 362 28.87 9.37 5.53
CA GLY A 362 30.32 9.17 5.54
C GLY A 362 30.76 7.70 5.48
N ASN A 363 29.81 6.76 5.51
CA ASN A 363 30.09 5.34 5.38
C ASN A 363 30.30 4.95 3.91
N LYS A 364 30.92 3.79 3.70
CA LYS A 364 31.04 3.16 2.38
C LYS A 364 30.20 1.91 2.30
N PHE A 365 29.50 1.76 1.19
CA PHE A 365 28.75 0.55 0.91
C PHE A 365 29.73 -0.52 0.44
N GLU A 366 29.80 -1.63 1.17
CA GLU A 366 30.60 -2.79 0.79
C GLU A 366 29.66 -3.93 0.41
N VAL A 367 29.82 -4.45 -0.80
CA VAL A 367 29.12 -5.67 -1.21
C VAL A 367 29.72 -6.83 -0.43
N GLU A 368 28.94 -7.48 0.42
CA GLU A 368 29.35 -8.74 1.05
C GLU A 368 29.72 -9.73 -0.07
N LYS A 369 31.01 -10.08 -0.17
CA LYS A 369 31.44 -11.14 -1.06
C LYS A 369 30.79 -12.43 -0.55
N LYS A 370 29.90 -13.02 -1.35
CA LYS A 370 29.46 -14.39 -1.11
C LYS A 370 30.71 -15.26 -1.04
N GLU A 371 30.97 -15.86 0.13
CA GLU A 371 31.97 -16.91 0.25
C GLU A 371 31.60 -17.99 -0.76
N GLU A 372 32.51 -18.26 -1.70
CA GLU A 372 32.36 -19.44 -2.57
C GLU A 372 32.29 -20.65 -1.65
N PRO A 373 31.34 -21.58 -1.84
CA PRO A 373 31.30 -22.79 -1.04
C PRO A 373 32.65 -23.50 -1.18
N GLU A 374 33.32 -23.75 -0.05
CA GLU A 374 34.59 -24.47 -0.03
C GLU A 374 34.44 -25.73 -0.89
N PRO A 375 35.41 -26.01 -1.80
CA PRO A 375 35.36 -27.22 -2.58
C PRO A 375 35.36 -28.41 -1.62
N VAL A 376 34.27 -29.18 -1.62
CA VAL A 376 34.17 -30.42 -0.87
C VAL A 376 35.26 -31.34 -1.42
N SER A 377 36.33 -31.52 -0.65
CA SER A 377 37.50 -32.35 -0.97
C SER A 377 37.18 -33.83 -0.91
#